data_AF-A0A2L2Z142-F1
#
_entry.id   AF-A0A2L2Z142-F1
#
_cell.length_a   1.000
_cell.length_b   1.000
_cell.length_c   1.000
_cell.angle_alpha   90.00
_cell.angle_beta   90.00
_cell.angle_gamma   90.00
#
_symmetry.space_group_name_H-M   'P 1'
#
loop_
_entity.id
_entity.type
_entity.pdbx_description
1 polymer ?
#
loop_
_entity_poly.entity_id
_entity_poly.type
_entity_poly.pdbx_seq_one_letter_code
_entity_poly.pdbx_strand_id
1 'polypeptide(L)'
;AVEAMTTIPRIYKHHLPFSAVKKNPKTIIIYVYRKPDATLVSFYHMLIGMNDKHDFDENFNNFKTGTISYGRYYEQILSYLVHKEDGIILLVSYEELQIHRKEEIQRIAKFLGEE
;
A
#
# COMPACT_ATOMS: atom_id res chain seq x y z
N ALA A 1 26.19 3.71 -20.83
CA ALA A 1 24.72 3.77 -20.83
C ALA A 1 24.10 2.66 -19.98
N VAL A 2 24.47 1.39 -20.18
CA VAL A 2 23.99 0.24 -19.37
C VAL A 2 24.54 0.25 -17.92
N GLU A 3 25.78 0.69 -17.69
CA GLU A 3 26.37 0.82 -16.34
C GLU A 3 25.79 1.96 -15.49
N ALA A 4 25.15 2.96 -16.11
CA ALA A 4 24.49 4.04 -15.36
C ALA A 4 23.10 3.62 -14.84
N MET A 5 22.51 2.55 -15.38
CA MET A 5 21.23 2.01 -14.90
C MET A 5 21.37 1.19 -13.62
N THR A 6 22.59 0.85 -13.19
CA THR A 6 22.84 0.03 -11.99
C THR A 6 22.96 0.81 -10.68
N THR A 7 22.98 2.15 -10.71
CA THR A 7 23.16 2.98 -9.51
C THR A 7 21.88 3.66 -9.00
N ILE A 8 20.81 3.72 -9.80
CA ILE A 8 19.55 4.35 -9.40
C ILE A 8 18.61 3.31 -8.75
N PRO A 9 18.11 3.54 -7.52
CA PRO A 9 17.13 2.66 -6.90
C PRO A 9 15.88 2.51 -7.78
N ARG A 10 15.43 1.27 -8.00
CA ARG A 10 14.23 1.01 -8.78
C ARG A 10 12.99 1.11 -7.90
N ILE A 11 12.08 2.01 -8.27
CA ILE A 11 10.81 2.21 -7.56
C ILE A 11 9.74 1.32 -8.21
N TYR A 12 9.07 0.51 -7.39
CA TYR A 12 7.98 -0.36 -7.82
C TYR A 12 6.75 -0.12 -6.94
N LYS A 13 5.58 -0.02 -7.58
CA LYS A 13 4.27 0.11 -6.91
C LYS A 13 3.40 -1.09 -7.26
N HIS A 14 2.76 -1.69 -6.26
CA HIS A 14 1.76 -2.75 -6.46
C HIS A 14 0.77 -2.81 -5.29
N HIS A 15 -0.30 -3.58 -5.47
CA HIS A 15 -1.28 -3.90 -4.43
C HIS A 15 -1.32 -5.41 -4.09
N LEU A 16 -0.25 -6.15 -4.44
CA LEU A 16 -0.13 -7.59 -4.18
C LEU A 16 0.17 -7.90 -2.70
N PRO A 17 -0.29 -9.03 -2.15
CA PRO A 17 0.06 -9.47 -0.79
C PRO A 17 1.56 -9.73 -0.67
N PHE A 18 2.09 -9.68 0.56
CA PHE A 18 3.52 -9.83 0.79
C PHE A 18 4.10 -11.10 0.14
N SER A 19 3.39 -12.23 0.22
CA SER A 19 3.85 -13.52 -0.34
C SER A 19 3.94 -13.55 -1.87
N ALA A 20 3.20 -12.70 -2.58
CA ALA A 20 3.13 -12.69 -4.04
C ALA A 20 4.23 -11.84 -4.71
N VAL A 21 5.03 -11.12 -3.92
CA VAL A 21 6.05 -10.20 -4.43
C VAL A 21 7.43 -10.83 -4.27
N LYS A 22 8.15 -11.01 -5.40
CA LYS A 22 9.57 -11.37 -5.39
C LYS A 22 10.40 -10.18 -4.91
N LYS A 23 11.21 -10.41 -3.88
CA LYS A 23 12.04 -9.37 -3.24
C LYS A 23 13.51 -9.66 -3.49
N ASN A 24 14.30 -8.61 -3.66
CA ASN A 24 15.75 -8.69 -3.62
C ASN A 24 16.19 -8.53 -2.15
N PRO A 25 17.35 -9.07 -1.73
CA PRO A 25 17.90 -8.85 -0.39
C PRO A 25 18.04 -7.37 0.02
N LYS A 26 18.15 -6.44 -0.94
CA LYS A 26 18.22 -4.98 -0.70
C LYS A 26 16.87 -4.27 -0.82
N THR A 27 15.76 -5.01 -0.94
CA THR A 27 14.43 -4.40 -1.08
C THR A 27 14.00 -3.78 0.24
N ILE A 28 13.56 -2.53 0.17
CA ILE A 28 12.91 -1.79 1.25
C ILE A 28 11.45 -1.54 0.81
N ILE A 29 10.51 -1.65 1.73
CA ILE A 29 9.07 -1.58 1.45
C ILE A 29 8.43 -0.49 2.30
N ILE A 30 7.68 0.41 1.66
CA ILE A 30 6.76 1.31 2.34
C ILE A 30 5.35 0.78 2.08
N TYR A 31 4.65 0.37 3.13
CA TYR A 31 3.30 -0.15 3.05
C TYR A 31 2.32 0.83 3.69
N VAL A 32 1.45 1.41 2.86
CA VAL A 32 0.43 2.37 3.31
C VAL A 32 -0.88 1.63 3.57
N TYR A 33 -1.43 1.80 4.77
CA TYR A 33 -2.75 1.29 5.13
C TYR A 33 -3.67 2.43 5.56
N ARG A 34 -4.98 2.19 5.53
CA ARG A 34 -6.01 3.18 5.83
C ARG A 34 -7.16 2.54 6.61
N LYS A 35 -8.04 3.32 7.22
CA LYS A 35 -9.30 2.77 7.75
C LYS A 35 -10.16 2.15 6.63
N PRO A 36 -10.75 0.95 6.85
CA PRO A 36 -11.42 0.16 5.81
C PRO A 36 -12.68 0.83 5.24
N ASP A 37 -13.44 1.54 6.06
CA ASP A 37 -14.61 2.33 5.67
C ASP A 37 -14.21 3.48 4.71
N ALA A 38 -13.17 4.21 5.05
CA ALA A 38 -12.63 5.27 4.20
C ALA A 38 -12.02 4.72 2.90
N THR A 39 -11.36 3.55 2.96
CA THR A 39 -10.86 2.84 1.78
C THR A 39 -11.99 2.40 0.86
N LEU A 40 -13.05 1.81 1.40
CA LEU A 40 -14.23 1.36 0.65
C LEU A 40 -14.85 2.51 -0.15
N VAL A 41 -15.13 3.64 0.50
CA VAL A 41 -15.74 4.82 -0.15
C VAL A 41 -14.80 5.34 -1.25
N SER A 42 -13.51 5.43 -0.98
CA SER A 42 -12.53 5.85 -1.98
C SER A 42 -12.47 4.89 -3.17
N PHE A 43 -12.53 3.58 -2.92
CA PHE A 43 -12.52 2.55 -3.96
C PHE A 43 -13.79 2.61 -4.82
N TYR A 44 -14.95 2.80 -4.21
CA TYR A 44 -16.22 2.99 -4.91
C TYR A 44 -16.16 4.18 -5.90
N HIS A 45 -15.69 5.34 -5.43
CA HIS A 45 -15.56 6.51 -6.30
C HIS A 45 -14.52 6.33 -7.41
N MET A 46 -13.45 5.57 -7.15
CA MET A 46 -12.49 5.20 -8.18
C MET A 46 -13.14 4.36 -9.28
N LEU A 47 -13.96 3.36 -8.92
CA LEU A 47 -14.69 2.53 -9.89
C LEU A 47 -15.68 3.34 -10.73
N ILE A 48 -16.45 4.23 -10.10
CA ILE A 48 -17.34 5.15 -10.83
C ILE A 48 -16.54 6.01 -11.83
N GLY A 49 -15.37 6.53 -11.42
CA GLY A 49 -14.50 7.32 -12.28
C GLY A 49 -13.91 6.53 -13.45
N MET A 50 -13.84 5.20 -13.34
CA MET A 50 -13.44 4.28 -14.41
C MET A 50 -14.62 3.92 -15.35
N ASN A 51 -15.77 4.58 -15.20
CA ASN A 51 -17.01 4.35 -15.94
C ASN A 51 -17.62 2.96 -15.71
N ASP A 52 -17.26 2.32 -14.60
CA ASP A 52 -17.91 1.10 -14.15
C ASP A 52 -19.17 1.46 -13.36
N LYS A 53 -20.34 1.03 -13.86
CA LYS A 53 -21.61 1.20 -13.14
C LYS A 53 -21.65 0.21 -11.99
N HIS A 54 -21.29 0.68 -10.80
CA HIS A 54 -21.38 -0.11 -9.58
C HIS A 54 -22.45 0.43 -8.64
N ASP A 55 -23.23 -0.49 -8.10
CA ASP A 55 -24.04 -0.24 -6.92
C ASP A 55 -23.15 -0.22 -5.67
N PHE A 56 -23.43 0.68 -4.72
CA PHE A 56 -22.62 0.83 -3.52
C PHE A 56 -22.74 -0.39 -2.59
N ASP A 57 -23.94 -0.94 -2.44
CA ASP A 57 -24.18 -2.09 -1.55
C ASP A 57 -23.50 -3.35 -2.11
N GLU A 58 -23.53 -3.53 -3.42
CA GLU A 58 -22.76 -4.57 -4.09
C GLU A 58 -21.25 -4.39 -3.85
N ASN A 59 -20.72 -3.18 -4.03
CA ASN A 59 -19.31 -2.88 -3.78
C ASN A 59 -18.92 -3.13 -2.30
N PHE A 60 -19.78 -2.75 -1.35
CA PHE A 60 -19.58 -3.03 0.06
C PHE A 60 -19.50 -4.54 0.34
N ASN A 61 -20.44 -5.31 -0.21
CA ASN A 61 -20.45 -6.77 -0.09
C ASN A 61 -19.19 -7.39 -0.70
N ASN A 62 -18.77 -6.92 -1.88
CA ASN A 62 -17.57 -7.41 -2.54
C ASN A 62 -16.30 -7.08 -1.74
N PHE A 63 -16.19 -5.86 -1.22
CA PHE A 63 -15.07 -5.46 -0.37
C PHE A 63 -15.00 -6.29 0.93
N LYS A 64 -16.16 -6.51 1.58
CA LYS A 64 -16.27 -7.29 2.81
C LYS A 64 -15.93 -8.76 2.60
N THR A 65 -16.38 -9.36 1.51
CA THR A 65 -16.14 -10.77 1.18
C THR A 65 -14.78 -11.01 0.50
N GLY A 66 -14.14 -9.95 0.00
CA GLY A 66 -12.85 -10.00 -0.68
C GLY A 66 -12.93 -10.45 -2.13
N THR A 67 -14.10 -10.33 -2.77
CA THR A 67 -14.30 -10.63 -4.21
C THR A 67 -13.85 -9.48 -5.12
N ILE A 68 -13.23 -8.44 -4.57
CA ILE A 68 -12.54 -7.40 -5.34
C ILE A 68 -11.20 -7.91 -5.88
N SER A 69 -10.64 -7.22 -6.88
CA SER A 69 -9.38 -7.59 -7.55
C SER A 69 -8.16 -7.75 -6.64
N TYR A 70 -8.21 -7.23 -5.41
CA TYR A 70 -7.11 -7.23 -4.44
C TYR A 70 -7.36 -8.17 -3.24
N GLY A 71 -8.43 -8.96 -3.27
CA GLY A 71 -8.76 -9.90 -2.22
C GLY A 71 -9.30 -9.23 -0.95
N ARG A 72 -9.14 -9.92 0.19
CA ARG A 72 -9.66 -9.50 1.49
C ARG A 72 -8.78 -8.40 2.11
N TYR A 73 -9.39 -7.25 2.40
CA TYR A 73 -8.67 -6.07 2.90
C TYR A 73 -7.79 -6.34 4.14
N TYR A 74 -8.34 -7.03 5.14
CA TYR A 74 -7.61 -7.30 6.37
C TYR A 74 -6.47 -8.31 6.17
N GLU A 75 -6.66 -9.33 5.34
CA GLU A 75 -5.60 -10.29 5.02
C GLU A 75 -4.45 -9.58 4.32
N GLN A 76 -4.76 -8.60 3.48
CA GLN A 76 -3.78 -7.78 2.80
C GLN A 76 -2.92 -7.00 3.80
N ILE A 77 -3.52 -6.31 4.77
CA ILE A 77 -2.78 -5.58 5.82
C ILE A 77 -1.96 -6.54 6.68
N LEU A 78 -2.58 -7.63 7.14
CA LEU A 78 -1.92 -8.62 7.99
C LEU A 78 -0.70 -9.23 7.30
N SER A 79 -0.76 -9.45 5.98
CA SER A 79 0.36 -10.00 5.22
C SER A 79 1.64 -9.15 5.31
N TYR A 80 1.52 -7.84 5.52
CA TYR A 80 2.67 -6.95 5.74
C TYR A 80 2.95 -6.71 7.22
N LEU A 81 1.90 -6.64 8.05
CA LEU A 81 2.03 -6.35 9.49
C LEU A 81 2.88 -7.39 10.23
N VAL A 82 2.78 -8.67 9.87
CA VAL A 82 3.56 -9.75 10.49
C VAL A 82 5.08 -9.63 10.27
N HIS A 83 5.49 -8.86 9.26
CA HIS A 83 6.88 -8.63 8.88
C HIS A 83 7.41 -7.25 9.34
N LYS A 84 6.66 -6.54 10.21
CA LYS A 84 7.03 -5.18 10.65
C LYS A 84 8.37 -5.11 11.38
N GLU A 85 8.76 -6.21 12.05
CA GLU A 85 10.01 -6.30 12.82
C GLU A 85 11.20 -6.75 11.95
N ASP A 86 10.99 -7.12 10.68
CA ASP A 86 12.05 -7.57 9.77
C ASP A 86 12.99 -6.43 9.36
N GLY A 87 12.68 -5.17 9.73
CA GLY A 87 13.48 -3.98 9.44
C GLY A 87 13.44 -3.51 7.99
N ILE A 88 12.82 -4.28 7.09
CA ILE A 88 12.70 -3.93 5.65
C ILE A 88 11.35 -3.31 5.29
N ILE A 89 10.38 -3.24 6.21
CA ILE A 89 9.04 -2.66 5.99
C ILE A 89 8.80 -1.48 6.92
N LEU A 90 8.38 -0.36 6.33
CA LEU A 90 7.78 0.75 7.05
C LEU A 90 6.27 0.74 6.83
N LEU A 91 5.53 0.52 7.92
CA LEU A 91 4.08 0.68 7.94
C LEU A 91 3.72 2.16 8.12
N VAL A 92 2.88 2.66 7.23
CA VAL A 92 2.45 4.06 7.20
C VAL A 92 0.93 4.12 7.21
N SER A 93 0.37 4.83 8.19
CA SER A 93 -1.07 5.09 8.26
C SER A 93 -1.40 6.28 7.37
N TYR A 94 -2.41 6.12 6.50
CA TYR A 94 -2.92 7.23 5.69
C TYR A 94 -3.46 8.36 6.57
N GLU A 95 -4.14 8.03 7.67
CA GLU A 95 -4.68 9.01 8.60
C GLU A 95 -3.55 9.83 9.26
N GLU A 96 -2.47 9.18 9.70
CA GLU A 96 -1.31 9.87 10.28
C GLU A 96 -0.61 10.74 9.22
N LEU A 97 -0.49 10.27 7.97
CA LEU A 97 0.03 11.07 6.87
C LEU A 97 -0.79 12.34 6.60
N GLN A 98 -2.10 12.31 6.80
CA GLN A 98 -2.95 13.49 6.61
C GLN A 98 -2.84 14.46 7.79
N ILE A 99 -2.75 13.96 9.02
CA ILE A 99 -2.74 14.77 10.25
C ILE A 99 -1.33 15.31 10.56
N HIS A 100 -0.33 14.44 10.56
CA HIS A 100 1.06 14.70 10.92
C HIS A 100 1.99 14.59 9.70
N ARG A 101 1.62 15.31 8.63
CA ARG A 101 2.23 15.16 7.31
C ARG A 101 3.75 15.37 7.33
N LYS A 102 4.24 16.40 8.03
CA LYS A 102 5.65 16.75 8.04
C LYS A 102 6.47 15.66 8.74
N GLU A 103 5.97 15.22 9.89
CA GLU A 103 6.59 14.20 10.73
C GLU A 103 6.64 12.85 10.00
N GLU A 104 5.53 12.45 9.37
CA GLU A 104 5.47 11.19 8.62
C GLU A 104 6.35 11.22 7.36
N ILE A 105 6.45 12.36 6.65
CA ILE A 105 7.40 12.51 5.53
C ILE A 105 8.84 12.39 6.02
N GLN A 106 9.21 13.04 7.13
CA GLN A 106 10.54 12.94 7.72
C GLN A 106 10.86 11.50 8.16
N ARG A 107 9.88 10.80 8.75
CA ARG A 107 10.00 9.39 9.13
C ARG A 107 10.23 8.49 7.92
N ILE A 108 9.54 8.74 6.80
CA ILE A 108 9.75 8.02 5.53
C ILE A 108 11.15 8.32 4.98
N ALA A 109 11.59 9.58 4.94
CA ALA A 109 12.90 9.97 4.44
C ALA A 109 14.03 9.28 5.22
N LYS A 110 13.95 9.33 6.56
CA LYS A 110 14.90 8.65 7.44
C LYS A 110 14.94 7.13 7.20
N PHE A 111 13.79 6.50 6.96
CA PHE A 111 13.73 5.08 6.66
C PHE A 111 14.36 4.73 5.30
N LEU A 112 14.30 5.64 4.33
CA LEU A 112 14.96 5.50 3.04
C LEU A 112 16.48 5.79 3.09
N GLY A 113 17.00 6.23 4.24
CA GLY A 113 18.42 6.56 4.41
C GLY A 113 18.78 7.99 3.97
N GLU A 114 17.79 8.86 3.78
CA GLU A 114 18.00 10.29 3.58
C GLU A 114 18.16 10.97 4.95
N GLU A 115 19.21 11.78 5.12
CA GLU A 115 19.47 12.58 6.33
C GLU A 115 18.68 13.90 6.34
#